data_AF-A0A7V2JJI6-F1
#
_entry.id   AF-A0A7V2JJI6-F1
#
_cell.length_a   1.000
_cell.length_b   1.000
_cell.length_c   1.000
_cell.angle_alpha   90.00
_cell.angle_beta   90.00
_cell.angle_gamma   90.00
#
_symmetry.space_group_name_H-M   'P 1'
#
loop_
_entity.id
_entity.type
_entity.pdbx_description
1 polymer ?
#
loop_
_entity_poly.entity_id
_entity_poly.type
_entity_poly.pdbx_seq_one_letter_code
_entity_poly.pdbx_strand_id
1 'polypeptide(L)'
;MNEPNEKTAKSMGRVIDFLEVKQLFEDNEERLGLKLLAGSEGFQRQIEVKHLHRPCLPLAGYIELFSYERIQILGNTEIFYLLGLDDEARLASIKKVMEFAIPCLIIANGSQPPMELLVQASEHKIPVFGTPLSTTDLTHLLSDYLDDQFAPTISVHGSLVDVYGTGMLLTGRSGIGKSEIALDLVERGHRIVADDRVRIDKKAEGVLIGTAPEVTRHIMEVRGVGLIDVRRMFGVRGIRVQKRVEVEVHLEEWDETFEWER
;
A
#
# COMPACT_ATOMS: atom_id res chain seq x y z
N MET A 1 0.22 -16.63 -41.92
CA MET A 1 0.20 -17.24 -40.58
C MET A 1 1.55 -16.94 -39.96
N ASN A 2 1.66 -15.84 -39.21
CA ASN A 2 2.83 -15.56 -38.40
C ASN A 2 2.32 -15.25 -36.99
N GLU A 3 2.67 -16.14 -36.06
CA GLU A 3 2.41 -16.02 -34.64
C GLU A 3 3.16 -14.79 -34.08
N PRO A 4 2.59 -14.05 -33.11
CA PRO A 4 3.36 -13.05 -32.38
C PRO A 4 4.30 -13.75 -31.39
N ASN A 5 5.57 -13.33 -31.44
CA ASN A 5 6.68 -13.83 -30.64
C ASN A 5 6.40 -13.65 -29.14
N GLU A 6 6.10 -14.74 -28.46
CA GLU A 6 5.77 -14.84 -27.04
C GLU A 6 7.04 -14.81 -26.18
N LYS A 7 7.69 -13.65 -26.04
CA LYS A 7 8.79 -13.43 -25.09
C LYS A 7 8.75 -12.06 -24.40
N THR A 8 7.58 -11.65 -23.92
CA THR A 8 7.51 -10.62 -22.88
C THR A 8 7.88 -11.28 -21.55
N ALA A 9 8.96 -10.82 -20.93
CA ALA A 9 9.38 -11.30 -19.60
C ALA A 9 8.18 -11.24 -18.64
N LYS A 10 7.76 -12.41 -18.12
CA LYS A 10 6.68 -12.52 -17.14
C LYS A 10 7.07 -11.71 -15.89
N SER A 11 6.60 -10.47 -15.80
CA SER A 11 6.62 -9.71 -14.55
C SER A 11 5.66 -10.43 -13.60
N MET A 12 6.19 -11.16 -12.62
CA MET A 12 5.39 -11.71 -11.53
C MET A 12 4.88 -10.53 -10.70
N GLY A 13 3.61 -10.17 -10.91
CA GLY A 13 2.92 -9.26 -10.04
C GLY A 13 2.61 -9.95 -8.72
N ARG A 14 2.83 -9.27 -7.59
CA ARG A 14 2.37 -9.72 -6.28
C ARG A 14 1.36 -8.69 -5.79
N VAL A 15 0.16 -9.16 -5.47
CA VAL A 15 -0.80 -8.41 -4.66
C VAL A 15 -0.64 -8.97 -3.25
N ILE A 16 -0.64 -8.11 -2.23
CA ILE A 16 -0.73 -8.59 -0.85
C ILE A 16 -2.14 -9.17 -0.68
N ASP A 17 -2.24 -10.47 -0.40
CA ASP A 17 -3.55 -11.14 -0.27
C ASP A 17 -4.26 -10.71 1.03
N PHE A 18 -3.51 -10.42 2.09
CA PHE A 18 -4.04 -9.96 3.37
C PHE A 18 -3.03 -9.12 4.17
N LEU A 19 -3.55 -8.27 5.05
CA LEU A 19 -2.80 -7.49 6.05
C LEU A 19 -3.25 -7.92 7.46
N GLU A 20 -2.32 -8.22 8.36
CA GLU A 20 -2.68 -8.50 9.75
C GLU A 20 -3.09 -7.21 10.49
N VAL A 21 -4.08 -7.30 11.37
CA VAL A 21 -4.53 -6.17 12.19
C VAL A 21 -3.39 -5.62 13.06
N LYS A 22 -2.49 -6.49 13.51
CA LYS A 22 -1.28 -6.09 14.24
C LYS A 22 -0.43 -5.11 13.44
N GLN A 23 -0.14 -5.44 12.18
CA GLN A 23 0.66 -4.62 11.29
C GLN A 23 -0.01 -3.27 11.05
N LEU A 24 -1.33 -3.26 10.81
CA LEU A 24 -2.10 -2.03 10.69
C LEU A 24 -1.95 -1.12 11.91
N PHE A 25 -2.01 -1.70 13.12
CA PHE A 25 -1.86 -0.95 14.36
C PHE A 25 -0.44 -0.40 14.51
N GLU A 26 0.59 -1.22 14.34
CA GLU A 26 2.00 -0.81 14.47
C GLU A 26 2.38 0.28 13.44
N ASP A 27 1.93 0.15 12.20
CA ASP A 27 2.23 1.12 11.13
C ASP A 27 1.52 2.46 11.32
N ASN A 28 0.40 2.50 12.06
CA ASN A 28 -0.48 3.66 12.13
C ASN A 28 -0.75 4.17 13.55
N GLU A 29 -0.09 3.63 14.58
CA GLU A 29 -0.30 4.05 15.97
C GLU A 29 -0.13 5.57 16.14
N GLU A 30 0.99 6.11 15.68
CA GLU A 30 1.26 7.55 15.74
C GLU A 30 0.45 8.34 14.70
N ARG A 31 0.45 7.89 13.44
CA ARG A 31 -0.17 8.62 12.30
C ARG A 31 -1.68 8.80 12.48
N LEU A 32 -2.36 7.77 12.97
CA LEU A 32 -3.81 7.77 13.18
C LEU A 32 -4.18 7.99 14.66
N GLY A 33 -3.21 8.08 15.57
CA GLY A 33 -3.46 8.20 17.00
C GLY A 33 -4.25 7.02 17.56
N LEU A 34 -4.00 5.80 17.05
CA LEU A 34 -4.72 4.60 17.45
C LEU A 34 -4.34 4.19 18.86
N LYS A 35 -5.33 3.83 19.67
CA LYS A 35 -5.15 3.22 20.99
C LYS A 35 -5.99 1.98 21.09
N LEU A 36 -5.39 0.89 21.55
CA LEU A 36 -6.16 -0.33 21.82
C LEU A 36 -7.10 -0.11 23.01
N LEU A 37 -8.39 -0.43 22.81
CA LEU A 37 -9.43 -0.37 23.84
C LEU A 37 -9.83 -1.76 24.33
N ALA A 38 -9.87 -2.76 23.43
CA ALA A 38 -10.25 -4.13 23.75
C ALA A 38 -9.74 -5.13 22.68
N GLY A 39 -9.76 -6.43 23.01
CA GLY A 39 -9.57 -7.50 22.02
C GLY A 39 -8.14 -7.69 21.48
N SER A 40 -7.10 -7.45 22.28
CA SER A 40 -5.69 -7.69 21.88
C SER A 40 -5.41 -9.09 21.34
N GLU A 41 -6.17 -10.10 21.79
CA GLU A 41 -6.05 -11.49 21.34
C GLU A 41 -6.43 -11.71 19.86
N GLY A 42 -6.98 -10.68 19.19
CA GLY A 42 -7.38 -10.72 17.79
C GLY A 42 -6.38 -10.11 16.81
N PHE A 43 -5.16 -9.80 17.23
CA PHE A 43 -4.17 -9.10 16.39
C PHE A 43 -3.76 -9.85 15.11
N GLN A 44 -3.86 -11.19 15.12
CA GLN A 44 -3.61 -12.08 13.98
C GLN A 44 -4.76 -12.13 12.96
N ARG A 45 -5.87 -11.42 13.20
CA ARG A 45 -6.97 -11.36 12.23
C ARG A 45 -6.50 -10.69 10.95
N GLN A 46 -7.07 -11.13 9.84
CA GLN A 46 -6.66 -10.73 8.50
C GLN A 46 -7.65 -9.71 7.93
N ILE A 47 -7.10 -8.66 7.34
CA ILE A 47 -7.80 -7.67 6.53
C ILE A 47 -7.53 -8.07 5.09
N GLU A 48 -8.56 -8.44 4.35
CA GLU A 48 -8.47 -8.81 2.92
C GLU A 48 -9.09 -7.72 2.03
N VAL A 49 -10.01 -6.93 2.60
CA VAL A 49 -10.73 -5.88 1.88
C VAL A 49 -10.26 -4.51 2.35
N LYS A 50 -9.65 -3.77 1.44
CA LYS A 50 -9.12 -2.41 1.69
C LYS A 50 -10.19 -1.34 1.98
N HIS A 51 -11.45 -1.61 1.63
CA HIS A 51 -12.54 -0.65 1.83
C HIS A 51 -13.02 -0.65 3.27
N LEU A 52 -13.36 0.53 3.77
CA LEU A 52 -13.91 0.72 5.12
C LEU A 52 -15.44 0.59 5.09
N HIS A 53 -16.03 0.32 6.24
CA HIS A 53 -17.48 0.23 6.39
C HIS A 53 -17.97 0.90 7.68
N ARG A 54 -19.16 1.50 7.63
CA ARG A 54 -19.84 2.11 8.78
C ARG A 54 -21.13 1.34 9.07
N PRO A 55 -21.22 0.58 10.17
CA PRO A 55 -22.29 -0.39 10.37
C PRO A 55 -23.60 0.20 10.93
N CYS A 56 -24.06 1.37 10.47
CA CYS A 56 -25.32 1.97 10.94
C CYS A 56 -26.53 1.03 10.83
N LEU A 57 -26.77 0.47 9.64
CA LEU A 57 -27.90 -0.43 9.39
C LEU A 57 -27.74 -1.81 10.07
N PRO A 58 -26.56 -2.45 10.06
CA PRO A 58 -26.31 -3.64 10.86
C PRO A 58 -26.61 -3.44 12.36
N LEU A 59 -26.20 -2.31 12.95
CA LEU A 59 -26.52 -1.98 14.34
C LEU A 59 -28.02 -1.77 14.55
N ALA A 60 -28.76 -1.30 13.54
CA ALA A 60 -30.21 -1.21 13.56
C ALA A 60 -30.93 -2.56 13.29
N GLY A 61 -30.19 -3.64 13.01
CA GLY A 61 -30.72 -4.99 12.82
C GLY A 61 -30.87 -5.44 11.37
N TYR A 62 -30.46 -4.63 10.38
CA TYR A 62 -30.45 -5.02 8.97
C TYR A 62 -29.08 -5.55 8.55
N ILE A 63 -28.95 -6.87 8.46
CA ILE A 63 -27.67 -7.58 8.24
C ILE A 63 -27.49 -8.19 6.85
N GLU A 64 -28.52 -8.17 5.98
CA GLU A 64 -28.49 -8.87 4.68
C GLU A 64 -27.33 -8.41 3.77
N LEU A 65 -26.93 -7.15 3.86
CA LEU A 65 -25.86 -6.56 3.06
C LEU A 65 -24.67 -6.12 3.92
N PHE A 66 -24.49 -6.74 5.08
CA PHE A 66 -23.42 -6.35 5.98
C PHE A 66 -22.04 -6.76 5.44
N SER A 67 -21.23 -5.77 5.04
CA SER A 67 -19.83 -5.97 4.62
C SER A 67 -18.90 -6.16 5.83
N TYR A 68 -19.07 -7.25 6.57
CA TYR A 68 -18.36 -7.52 7.83
C TYR A 68 -16.85 -7.74 7.66
N GLU A 69 -16.44 -8.24 6.50
CA GLU A 69 -15.03 -8.47 6.10
C GLU A 69 -14.18 -7.18 6.03
N ARG A 70 -14.84 -6.02 6.06
CA ARG A 70 -14.20 -4.70 6.06
C ARG A 70 -13.87 -4.24 7.47
N ILE A 71 -12.89 -3.34 7.59
CA ILE A 71 -12.68 -2.60 8.84
C ILE A 71 -13.91 -1.77 9.15
N GLN A 72 -14.43 -1.90 10.38
CA GLN A 72 -15.64 -1.20 10.81
C GLN A 72 -15.27 0.10 11.52
N ILE A 73 -15.84 1.21 11.06
CA ILE A 73 -15.64 2.54 11.63
C ILE A 73 -16.91 2.97 12.36
N LEU A 74 -16.79 3.26 13.64
CA LEU A 74 -17.88 3.77 14.46
C LEU A 74 -17.59 5.24 14.79
N GLY A 75 -18.40 6.13 14.21
CA GLY A 75 -18.37 7.55 14.50
C GLY A 75 -19.41 7.94 15.53
N ASN A 76 -19.67 9.24 15.64
CA ASN A 76 -20.64 9.78 16.58
C ASN A 76 -22.03 9.17 16.35
N THR A 77 -22.48 9.03 15.10
CA THR A 77 -23.81 8.49 14.78
C THR A 77 -24.03 7.10 15.35
N GLU A 78 -23.08 6.18 15.13
CA GLU A 78 -23.16 4.80 15.59
C GLU A 78 -23.10 4.73 17.13
N ILE A 79 -22.21 5.51 17.75
CA ILE A 79 -22.08 5.55 19.21
C ILE A 79 -23.31 6.14 19.88
N PHE A 80 -23.82 7.28 19.42
CA PHE A 80 -25.03 7.90 19.99
C PHE A 80 -26.28 7.06 19.76
N TYR A 81 -26.38 6.37 18.61
CA TYR A 81 -27.44 5.40 18.39
C TYR A 81 -27.41 4.30 19.45
N LEU A 82 -26.24 3.68 19.68
CA LEU A 82 -26.10 2.63 20.69
C LEU A 82 -26.41 3.15 22.11
N LEU A 83 -25.89 4.32 22.49
CA LEU A 83 -26.16 4.93 23.80
C LEU A 83 -27.62 5.36 23.99
N GLY A 84 -28.37 5.54 22.90
CA GLY A 84 -29.80 5.86 22.93
C GLY A 84 -30.73 4.65 23.11
N LEU A 85 -30.20 3.42 22.98
CA LEU A 85 -30.94 2.18 23.23
C LEU A 85 -30.92 1.84 24.73
N ASP A 86 -31.97 1.17 25.20
CA ASP A 86 -31.94 0.50 26.50
C ASP A 86 -30.88 -0.62 26.52
N ASP A 87 -30.52 -1.08 27.73
CA ASP A 87 -29.40 -2.00 27.92
C ASP A 87 -29.60 -3.34 27.18
N GLU A 88 -30.83 -3.85 27.14
CA GLU A 88 -31.16 -5.13 26.48
C GLU A 88 -31.07 -5.01 24.95
N ALA A 89 -31.67 -3.95 24.39
CA ALA A 89 -31.62 -3.67 22.95
C ALA A 89 -30.20 -3.31 22.49
N ARG A 90 -29.43 -2.55 23.29
CA ARG A 90 -28.03 -2.21 23.01
C ARG A 90 -27.17 -3.47 22.94
N LEU A 91 -27.29 -4.37 23.93
CA LEU A 91 -26.54 -5.62 23.94
C LEU A 91 -26.94 -6.52 22.76
N ALA A 92 -28.24 -6.63 22.46
CA ALA A 92 -28.73 -7.42 21.33
C ALA A 92 -28.22 -6.88 19.98
N SER A 93 -28.19 -5.56 19.80
CA SER A 93 -27.64 -4.90 18.61
C SER A 93 -26.15 -5.20 18.42
N ILE A 94 -25.35 -5.03 19.48
CA ILE A 94 -23.91 -5.29 19.46
C ILE A 94 -23.63 -6.76 19.15
N LYS A 95 -24.31 -7.69 19.82
CA LYS A 95 -24.12 -9.14 19.61
C LYS A 95 -24.33 -9.55 18.16
N LYS A 96 -25.41 -9.09 17.53
CA LYS A 96 -25.70 -9.38 16.11
C LYS A 96 -24.56 -8.98 15.19
N VAL A 97 -23.88 -7.86 15.45
CA VAL A 97 -22.75 -7.40 14.63
C VAL A 97 -21.47 -8.18 14.96
N MET A 98 -21.23 -8.49 16.24
CA MET A 98 -20.03 -9.19 16.71
C MET A 98 -20.02 -10.69 16.39
N GLU A 99 -21.16 -11.29 16.02
CA GLU A 99 -21.26 -12.67 15.51
C GLU A 99 -20.49 -12.88 14.20
N PHE A 100 -20.26 -11.81 13.43
CA PHE A 100 -19.53 -11.88 12.17
C PHE A 100 -18.02 -11.81 12.38
N ALA A 101 -17.28 -12.35 11.42
CA ALA A 101 -15.82 -12.36 11.43
C ALA A 101 -15.18 -11.00 11.08
N ILE A 102 -15.54 -9.94 11.81
CA ILE A 102 -15.02 -8.58 11.61
C ILE A 102 -13.51 -8.55 11.88
N PRO A 103 -12.66 -7.98 10.99
CA PRO A 103 -11.23 -7.91 11.24
C PRO A 103 -10.90 -7.05 12.47
N CYS A 104 -11.41 -5.82 12.53
CA CYS A 104 -11.30 -4.92 13.67
C CYS A 104 -12.35 -3.80 13.62
N LEU A 105 -12.54 -3.12 14.77
CA LEU A 105 -13.36 -1.92 14.88
C LEU A 105 -12.48 -0.72 15.26
N ILE A 106 -12.78 0.46 14.71
CA ILE A 106 -12.13 1.72 15.08
C ILE A 106 -13.19 2.75 15.46
N ILE A 107 -13.09 3.26 16.69
CA ILE A 107 -13.96 4.30 17.25
C ILE A 107 -13.33 5.67 16.98
N ALA A 108 -14.04 6.50 16.23
CA ALA A 108 -13.59 7.83 15.83
C ALA A 108 -14.06 8.93 16.80
N ASN A 109 -13.52 10.14 16.60
CA ASN A 109 -13.84 11.38 17.31
C ASN A 109 -13.54 11.35 18.82
N GLY A 110 -12.66 10.45 19.28
CA GLY A 110 -12.41 10.26 20.71
C GLY A 110 -13.65 9.81 21.50
N SER A 111 -14.67 9.29 20.81
CA SER A 111 -15.90 8.82 21.44
C SER A 111 -15.62 7.64 22.37
N GLN A 112 -16.34 7.57 23.48
CA GLN A 112 -16.31 6.42 24.38
C GLN A 112 -17.37 5.41 23.95
N PRO A 113 -17.00 4.19 23.53
CA PRO A 113 -17.96 3.16 23.21
C PRO A 113 -18.64 2.62 24.48
N PRO A 114 -19.87 2.08 24.38
CA PRO A 114 -20.52 1.37 25.48
C PRO A 114 -19.65 0.21 25.98
N MET A 115 -19.67 -0.05 27.28
CA MET A 115 -18.86 -1.14 27.87
C MET A 115 -19.25 -2.50 27.31
N GLU A 116 -20.51 -2.71 26.95
CA GLU A 116 -20.98 -3.95 26.32
C GLU A 116 -20.26 -4.22 25.00
N LEU A 117 -19.91 -3.18 24.25
CA LEU A 117 -19.17 -3.31 23.00
C LEU A 117 -17.76 -3.84 23.25
N LEU A 118 -17.08 -3.31 24.25
CA LEU A 118 -15.72 -3.73 24.62
C LEU A 118 -15.68 -5.16 25.17
N VAL A 119 -16.69 -5.54 25.96
CA VAL A 119 -16.85 -6.91 26.47
C VAL A 119 -17.09 -7.88 25.32
N GLN A 120 -18.07 -7.61 24.46
CA GLN A 120 -18.39 -8.49 23.33
C GLN A 120 -17.22 -8.60 22.35
N ALA A 121 -16.51 -7.51 22.08
CA ALA A 121 -15.34 -7.54 21.22
C ALA A 121 -14.21 -8.39 21.83
N SER A 122 -14.01 -8.33 23.15
CA SER A 122 -13.03 -9.18 23.83
C SER A 122 -13.42 -10.66 23.77
N GLU A 123 -14.69 -10.99 24.00
CA GLU A 123 -15.22 -12.36 23.90
C GLU A 123 -15.04 -12.96 22.50
N HIS A 124 -15.26 -12.16 21.45
CA HIS A 124 -15.11 -12.59 20.05
C HIS A 124 -13.69 -12.40 19.51
N LYS A 125 -12.76 -11.92 20.34
CA LYS A 125 -11.37 -11.62 19.97
C LYS A 125 -11.29 -10.67 18.78
N ILE A 126 -12.10 -9.63 18.79
CA ILE A 126 -12.11 -8.58 17.77
C ILE A 126 -11.39 -7.36 18.35
N PRO A 127 -10.26 -6.92 17.76
CA PRO A 127 -9.56 -5.73 18.21
C PRO A 127 -10.43 -4.49 18.04
N VAL A 128 -10.51 -3.68 19.10
CA VAL A 128 -11.18 -2.37 19.09
C VAL A 128 -10.14 -1.31 19.36
N PHE A 129 -10.03 -0.36 18.44
CA PHE A 129 -9.15 0.80 18.56
C PHE A 129 -9.98 2.07 18.75
N GLY A 130 -9.42 3.04 19.47
CA GLY A 130 -9.94 4.41 19.53
C GLY A 130 -8.96 5.38 18.89
N THR A 131 -9.48 6.42 18.24
CA THR A 131 -8.68 7.53 17.71
C THR A 131 -9.35 8.87 18.00
N PRO A 132 -8.56 9.93 18.28
CA PRO A 132 -9.10 11.29 18.38
C PRO A 132 -9.54 11.88 17.03
N LEU A 133 -9.15 11.27 15.90
CA LEU A 133 -9.43 11.79 14.56
C LEU A 133 -10.92 11.76 14.24
N SER A 134 -11.37 12.71 13.41
CA SER A 134 -12.73 12.69 12.90
C SER A 134 -12.98 11.48 12.01
N THR A 135 -14.24 11.07 11.84
CA THR A 135 -14.58 9.96 10.92
C THR A 135 -14.09 10.23 9.50
N THR A 136 -14.13 11.48 9.04
CA THR A 136 -13.66 11.86 7.71
C THR A 136 -12.15 11.74 7.59
N ASP A 137 -11.39 12.28 8.54
CA ASP A 137 -9.92 12.25 8.52
C ASP A 137 -9.39 10.83 8.67
N LEU A 138 -9.96 10.05 9.60
CA LEU A 138 -9.67 8.64 9.76
C LEU A 138 -9.92 7.87 8.47
N THR A 139 -11.10 8.04 7.85
CA THR A 139 -11.45 7.36 6.60
C THR A 139 -10.45 7.66 5.50
N HIS A 140 -10.08 8.94 5.34
CA HIS A 140 -9.13 9.36 4.32
C HIS A 140 -7.75 8.76 4.54
N LEU A 141 -7.17 8.97 5.73
CA LEU A 141 -5.80 8.53 6.03
C LEU A 141 -5.66 7.01 6.04
N LEU A 142 -6.66 6.30 6.58
CA LEU A 142 -6.64 4.84 6.60
C LEU A 142 -6.87 4.25 5.20
N SER A 143 -7.75 4.84 4.38
CA SER A 143 -7.92 4.39 2.99
C SER A 143 -6.64 4.58 2.18
N ASP A 144 -5.95 5.71 2.36
CA ASP A 144 -4.66 6.01 1.73
C ASP A 144 -3.58 4.97 2.11
N TYR A 145 -3.50 4.60 3.40
CA TYR A 145 -2.63 3.52 3.86
C TYR A 145 -3.01 2.17 3.25
N LEU A 146 -4.28 1.79 3.25
CA LEU A 146 -4.73 0.51 2.70
C LEU A 146 -4.55 0.45 1.17
N ASP A 147 -4.80 1.53 0.45
CA ASP A 147 -4.54 1.61 -1.00
C ASP A 147 -3.05 1.41 -1.30
N ASP A 148 -2.16 1.90 -0.44
CA ASP A 148 -0.72 1.70 -0.55
C ASP A 148 -0.32 0.23 -0.30
N GLN A 149 -0.84 -0.38 0.77
CA GLN A 149 -0.56 -1.77 1.14
C GLN A 149 -1.09 -2.78 0.11
N PHE A 150 -2.31 -2.57 -0.39
CA PHE A 150 -2.95 -3.46 -1.36
C PHE A 150 -2.67 -3.06 -2.82
N ALA A 151 -1.74 -2.12 -3.06
CA ALA A 151 -1.37 -1.69 -4.40
C ALA A 151 -0.80 -2.87 -5.22
N PRO A 152 -1.35 -3.15 -6.42
CA PRO A 152 -0.76 -4.13 -7.32
C PRO A 152 0.69 -3.77 -7.63
N THR A 153 1.59 -4.71 -7.37
CA THR A 153 3.03 -4.48 -7.49
C THR A 153 3.62 -5.42 -8.53
N ILE A 154 4.49 -4.91 -9.41
CA ILE A 154 5.33 -5.72 -10.30
C ILE A 154 6.81 -5.44 -10.06
N SER A 155 7.68 -6.36 -10.48
CA SER A 155 9.12 -6.13 -10.56
C SER A 155 9.56 -6.23 -12.02
N VAL A 156 10.23 -5.18 -12.49
CA VAL A 156 10.75 -5.07 -13.87
C VAL A 156 12.27 -5.01 -13.83
N HIS A 157 12.93 -5.67 -14.77
CA HIS A 157 14.38 -5.54 -14.95
C HIS A 157 14.69 -4.28 -15.75
N GLY A 158 15.52 -3.39 -15.20
CA GLY A 158 15.78 -2.08 -15.77
C GLY A 158 16.35 -1.11 -14.74
N SER A 159 16.57 0.13 -15.18
CA SER A 159 17.07 1.22 -14.34
C SER A 159 16.06 2.35 -14.35
N LEU A 160 15.71 2.90 -13.19
CA LEU A 160 14.79 4.03 -13.07
C LEU A 160 15.55 5.27 -12.65
N VAL A 161 15.42 6.34 -13.43
CA VAL A 161 16.13 7.61 -13.23
C VAL A 161 15.15 8.80 -13.27
N ASP A 162 15.46 9.86 -12.53
CA ASP A 162 14.74 11.13 -12.50
C ASP A 162 15.54 12.18 -13.27
N VAL A 163 15.12 12.44 -14.51
CA VAL A 163 15.80 13.33 -15.46
C VAL A 163 14.92 14.55 -15.67
N TYR A 164 15.41 15.73 -15.28
CA TYR A 164 14.65 16.99 -15.31
C TYR A 164 13.27 16.94 -14.62
N GLY A 165 13.07 16.03 -13.66
CA GLY A 165 11.78 15.87 -13.01
C GLY A 165 10.87 14.84 -13.69
N THR A 166 11.30 14.19 -14.78
CA THR A 166 10.60 13.10 -15.44
C THR A 166 11.18 11.76 -15.03
N GLY A 167 10.33 10.82 -14.57
CA GLY A 167 10.76 9.46 -14.27
C GLY A 167 10.87 8.59 -15.51
N MET A 168 12.09 8.21 -15.87
CA MET A 168 12.40 7.39 -17.05
C MET A 168 12.82 5.99 -16.63
N LEU A 169 12.06 4.99 -17.06
CA LEU A 169 12.38 3.57 -16.90
C LEU A 169 13.16 3.10 -18.12
N LEU A 170 14.46 2.86 -17.95
CA LEU A 170 15.34 2.30 -18.96
C LEU A 170 15.16 0.77 -18.98
N THR A 171 14.65 0.24 -20.08
CA THR A 171 14.49 -1.20 -20.31
C THR A 171 15.32 -1.65 -21.51
N GLY A 172 15.44 -2.95 -21.71
CA GLY A 172 16.27 -3.54 -22.76
C GLY A 172 17.06 -4.74 -22.25
N ARG A 173 17.66 -5.48 -23.19
CA ARG A 173 18.39 -6.72 -22.89
C ARG A 173 19.55 -6.50 -21.89
N SER A 174 19.98 -7.56 -21.22
CA SER A 174 21.12 -7.48 -20.29
C SER A 174 22.40 -7.07 -21.02
N GLY A 175 23.18 -6.17 -20.41
CA GLY A 175 24.46 -5.71 -20.97
C GLY A 175 24.36 -4.72 -22.13
N ILE A 176 23.19 -4.17 -22.45
CA ILE A 176 23.02 -3.15 -23.49
C ILE A 176 23.52 -1.74 -23.08
N GLY A 177 23.84 -1.53 -21.80
CA GLY A 177 24.31 -0.24 -21.29
C GLY A 177 23.36 0.49 -20.35
N LYS A 178 22.31 -0.15 -19.80
CA LYS A 178 21.31 0.50 -18.93
C LYS A 178 21.95 1.18 -17.71
N SER A 179 22.79 0.44 -16.98
CA SER A 179 23.44 0.92 -15.76
C SER A 179 24.47 2.01 -16.08
N GLU A 180 25.21 1.87 -17.18
CA GLU A 180 26.18 2.87 -17.65
C GLU A 180 25.48 4.19 -18.04
N ILE A 181 24.37 4.13 -18.78
CA ILE A 181 23.57 5.32 -19.11
C ILE A 181 23.00 5.95 -17.84
N ALA A 182 22.50 5.14 -16.90
CA ALA A 182 21.99 5.64 -15.63
C ALA A 182 23.08 6.36 -14.81
N LEU A 183 24.31 5.81 -14.78
CA LEU A 183 25.44 6.43 -14.11
C LEU A 183 25.84 7.76 -14.77
N ASP A 184 25.96 7.79 -16.10
CA ASP A 184 26.26 9.01 -16.86
C ASP A 184 25.24 10.12 -16.60
N LEU A 185 23.95 9.77 -16.46
CA LEU A 185 22.90 10.72 -16.09
C LEU A 185 23.11 11.26 -14.67
N VAL A 186 23.47 10.41 -13.71
CA VAL A 186 23.78 10.84 -12.34
C VAL A 186 25.00 11.77 -12.31
N GLU A 187 26.06 11.47 -13.07
CA GLU A 187 27.23 12.34 -13.21
C GLU A 187 26.86 13.74 -13.75
N ARG A 188 25.84 13.81 -14.61
CA ARG A 188 25.29 15.07 -15.14
C ARG A 188 24.32 15.78 -14.19
N GLY A 189 24.14 15.27 -12.97
CA GLY A 189 23.32 15.88 -11.93
C GLY A 189 21.88 15.37 -11.86
N HIS A 190 21.54 14.32 -12.60
CA HIS A 190 20.27 13.61 -12.43
C HIS A 190 20.32 12.63 -11.26
N ARG A 191 19.21 11.93 -11.00
CA ARG A 191 19.10 11.05 -9.84
C ARG A 191 18.73 9.65 -10.26
N ILE A 192 19.39 8.68 -9.66
CA ILE A 192 18.95 7.29 -9.76
C ILE A 192 17.93 6.96 -8.67
N VAL A 193 16.91 6.21 -9.05
CA VAL A 193 15.90 5.66 -8.15
C VAL A 193 16.23 4.20 -7.85
N ALA A 194 16.51 3.42 -8.91
CA ALA A 194 16.81 1.99 -8.84
C ALA A 194 17.68 1.57 -10.03
N ASP A 195 18.49 0.53 -9.85
CA ASP A 195 19.22 -0.16 -10.91
C ASP A 195 18.96 -1.67 -10.84
N ASP A 196 19.13 -2.36 -11.97
CA ASP A 196 18.85 -3.79 -12.20
C ASP A 196 17.38 -4.20 -12.01
N ARG A 197 16.79 -3.99 -10.83
CA ARG A 197 15.39 -4.32 -10.53
C ARG A 197 14.65 -3.09 -10.01
N VAL A 198 13.55 -2.78 -10.68
CA VAL A 198 12.62 -1.72 -10.28
C VAL A 198 11.34 -2.38 -9.77
N ARG A 199 10.96 -2.10 -8.53
CA ARG A 199 9.62 -2.41 -8.01
C ARG A 199 8.69 -1.29 -8.44
N ILE A 200 7.58 -1.63 -9.09
CA ILE A 200 6.58 -0.66 -9.53
C ILE A 200 5.26 -0.99 -8.87
N ASP A 201 4.76 -0.06 -8.06
CA ASP A 201 3.44 -0.14 -7.45
C ASP A 201 2.45 0.70 -8.28
N LYS A 202 1.28 0.15 -8.58
CA LYS A 202 0.16 0.89 -9.16
C LYS A 202 -0.67 1.50 -8.05
N LYS A 203 -0.47 2.80 -7.80
CA LYS A 203 -1.24 3.58 -6.83
C LYS A 203 -2.60 4.01 -7.42
N ALA A 204 -3.37 4.77 -6.64
CA ALA A 204 -4.65 5.33 -7.05
C ALA A 204 -4.54 6.11 -8.38
N GLU A 205 -5.64 6.18 -9.12
CA GLU A 205 -5.75 6.87 -10.43
C GLU A 205 -4.79 6.35 -11.51
N GLY A 206 -4.22 5.15 -11.32
CA GLY A 206 -3.32 4.53 -12.29
C GLY A 206 -1.90 5.10 -12.27
N VAL A 207 -1.53 5.87 -11.25
CA VAL A 207 -0.17 6.38 -11.09
C VAL A 207 0.78 5.23 -10.77
N LEU A 208 1.84 5.08 -11.57
CA LEU A 208 2.89 4.09 -11.37
C LEU A 208 4.04 4.70 -10.58
N ILE A 209 4.35 4.15 -9.41
CA ILE A 209 5.47 4.60 -8.58
C ILE A 209 6.55 3.52 -8.56
N GLY A 210 7.74 3.87 -9.02
CA GLY A 210 8.90 3.00 -9.03
C GLY A 210 9.83 3.25 -7.84
N THR A 211 10.36 2.17 -7.27
CA THR A 211 11.30 2.14 -6.15
C THR A 211 12.38 1.07 -6.35
N ALA A 212 13.52 1.22 -5.67
CA ALA A 212 14.49 0.15 -5.54
C ALA A 212 14.05 -0.84 -4.44
N PRO A 213 14.25 -2.16 -4.63
CA PRO A 213 14.23 -3.13 -3.55
C PRO A 213 15.16 -2.70 -2.40
N GLU A 214 14.80 -3.00 -1.16
CA GLU A 214 15.59 -2.55 0.00
C GLU A 214 17.04 -3.03 -0.04
N VAL A 215 17.25 -4.27 -0.50
CA VAL A 215 18.57 -4.91 -0.55
C VAL A 215 19.52 -4.23 -1.54
N THR A 216 18.99 -3.73 -2.67
CA THR A 216 19.79 -3.09 -3.73
C THR A 216 19.68 -1.58 -3.72
N ARG A 217 19.13 -1.00 -2.65
CA ARG A 217 18.90 0.45 -2.55
C ARG A 217 20.21 1.22 -2.69
N HIS A 218 20.27 2.11 -3.68
CA HIS A 218 21.45 2.94 -4.02
C HIS A 218 22.68 2.19 -4.53
N ILE A 219 22.60 0.87 -4.68
CA ILE A 219 23.68 0.05 -5.22
C ILE A 219 23.47 -0.12 -6.72
N MET A 220 24.56 -0.09 -7.47
CA MET A 220 24.61 -0.33 -8.91
C MET A 220 25.77 -1.26 -9.23
N GLU A 221 25.60 -2.16 -10.20
CA GLU A 221 26.69 -2.96 -10.75
C GLU A 221 27.15 -2.35 -12.07
N VAL A 222 28.43 -1.96 -12.15
CA VAL A 222 29.03 -1.42 -13.38
C VAL A 222 30.11 -2.36 -13.86
N ARG A 223 30.04 -2.77 -15.12
CA ARG A 223 31.03 -3.69 -15.70
C ARG A 223 32.42 -3.07 -15.68
N GLY A 224 33.41 -3.85 -15.23
CA GLY A 224 34.79 -3.39 -15.10
C GLY A 224 35.09 -2.58 -13.82
N VAL A 225 34.07 -2.14 -13.09
CA VAL A 225 34.22 -1.44 -11.79
C VAL A 225 33.75 -2.33 -10.63
N GLY A 226 32.65 -3.07 -10.82
CA GLY A 226 31.99 -3.87 -9.79
C GLY A 226 30.80 -3.13 -9.16
N LEU A 227 30.42 -3.53 -7.95
CA LEU A 227 29.33 -2.90 -7.21
C LEU A 227 29.78 -1.54 -6.64
N ILE A 228 28.99 -0.51 -6.90
CA ILE A 228 29.20 0.86 -6.40
C ILE A 228 28.01 1.34 -5.57
N ASP A 229 28.27 2.22 -4.62
CA ASP A 229 27.25 2.92 -3.82
C ASP A 229 27.12 4.36 -4.34
N VAL A 230 26.06 4.60 -5.11
CA VAL A 230 25.81 5.90 -5.77
C VAL A 230 25.62 7.01 -4.74
N ARG A 231 25.04 6.71 -3.58
CA ARG A 231 24.84 7.69 -2.50
C ARG A 231 26.18 8.11 -1.90
N ARG A 232 27.13 7.20 -1.72
CA ARG A 232 28.48 7.55 -1.21
C ARG A 232 29.27 8.39 -2.19
N MET A 233 29.13 8.12 -3.48
CA MET A 233 29.89 8.81 -4.53
C MET A 233 29.31 10.20 -4.86
N PHE A 234 27.99 10.31 -5.04
CA PHE A 234 27.32 11.53 -5.53
C PHE A 234 26.48 12.24 -4.45
N GLY A 235 26.48 11.70 -3.24
CA GLY A 235 25.70 12.23 -2.12
C GLY A 235 24.20 12.04 -2.30
N VAL A 236 23.44 12.64 -1.38
CA VAL A 236 21.96 12.62 -1.40
C VAL A 236 21.36 13.27 -2.66
N ARG A 237 22.15 14.03 -3.41
CA ARG A 237 21.70 14.72 -4.64
C ARG A 237 21.63 13.82 -5.86
N GLY A 238 22.40 12.72 -5.88
CA GLY A 238 22.43 11.75 -6.99
C GLY A 238 21.43 10.60 -6.85
N ILE A 239 20.64 10.58 -5.76
CA ILE A 239 19.69 9.51 -5.48
C ILE A 239 18.27 10.05 -5.27
N ARG A 240 17.28 9.17 -5.46
CA ARG A 240 15.87 9.41 -5.15
C ARG A 240 15.28 8.12 -4.60
N VAL A 241 14.44 8.20 -3.56
CA VAL A 241 13.86 6.98 -2.94
C VAL A 241 12.78 6.36 -3.81
N GLN A 242 11.94 7.22 -4.41
CA GLN A 242 10.83 6.82 -5.26
C GLN A 242 10.60 7.87 -6.34
N LYS A 243 10.06 7.44 -7.48
CA LYS A 243 9.69 8.33 -8.58
C LYS A 243 8.51 7.76 -9.36
N ARG A 244 7.61 8.63 -9.82
CA ARG A 244 6.57 8.25 -10.77
C ARG A 244 7.23 7.78 -12.07
N VAL A 245 6.82 6.63 -12.59
CA VAL A 245 7.23 6.18 -13.92
C VAL A 245 6.35 6.88 -14.95
N GLU A 246 6.97 7.68 -15.82
CA GLU A 246 6.26 8.51 -16.80
C GLU A 246 6.60 8.10 -18.24
N VAL A 247 7.84 7.68 -18.48
CA VAL A 247 8.31 7.25 -19.80
C VAL A 247 9.10 5.94 -19.66
N GLU A 248 8.79 4.97 -20.51
CA GLU A 248 9.69 3.84 -20.77
C GLU A 248 10.60 4.18 -21.95
N VAL A 249 11.91 4.02 -21.76
CA VAL A 249 12.90 4.10 -22.83
C VAL A 249 13.45 2.70 -23.04
N HIS A 250 13.00 2.06 -24.12
CA HIS A 250 13.47 0.75 -24.50
C HIS A 250 14.76 0.88 -25.32
N LEU A 251 15.86 0.36 -24.78
CA LEU A 251 17.14 0.32 -25.49
C LEU A 251 17.19 -0.92 -26.37
N GLU A 252 17.45 -0.72 -27.65
CA GLU A 252 17.67 -1.78 -28.64
C GLU A 252 19.03 -1.62 -29.30
N GLU A 253 19.57 -2.74 -29.80
CA GLU A 253 20.70 -2.63 -30.71
C GLU A 253 20.21 -2.09 -32.04
N TRP A 254 21.06 -1.28 -32.67
CA TRP A 254 20.77 -0.78 -33.99
C TRP A 254 20.62 -1.95 -34.98
N ASP A 255 19.46 -2.01 -35.64
CA ASP A 255 19.18 -2.93 -36.73
C ASP A 255 18.92 -2.11 -38.00
N GLU A 256 19.82 -2.24 -38.98
CA GLU A 256 19.70 -1.58 -40.29
C GLU A 256 18.51 -2.08 -41.11
N THR A 257 17.98 -3.26 -40.78
CA THR A 257 16.84 -3.88 -41.47
C THR A 257 15.50 -3.50 -40.88
N PHE A 258 15.50 -2.91 -39.68
CA PHE A 258 14.30 -2.40 -39.03
C PHE A 258 13.95 -1.01 -39.56
N GLU A 259 12.69 -0.80 -39.91
CA GLU A 259 12.21 0.50 -40.40
C GLU A 259 11.91 1.42 -39.21
N TRP A 260 12.90 2.23 -38.83
CA TRP A 260 12.76 3.24 -37.79
C TRP A 260 11.93 4.43 -38.29
N GLU A 261 10.87 4.79 -37.55
CA GLU A 261 10.08 5.99 -37.82
C GLU A 261 10.96 7.24 -37.65
N ARG A 262 10.97 8.11 -38.66
CA ARG A 262 11.85 9.29 -38.75
C ARG A 262 11.07 10.59 -38.54
#